data_AF-A0A930R2G9-F1
#
_entry.id   AF-A0A930R2G9-F1
#
_cell.length_a   1.000
_cell.length_b   1.000
_cell.length_c   1.000
_cell.angle_alpha   90.00
_cell.angle_beta   90.00
_cell.angle_gamma   90.00
#
_symmetry.space_group_name_H-M   'P 1'
#
loop_
_entity.id
_entity.type
_entity.pdbx_description
1 polymer ?
#
loop_
_entity_poly.entity_id
_entity_poly.type
_entity_poly.pdbx_seq_one_letter_code
_entity_poly.pdbx_strand_id
1 'polypeptide(L)'
;MDTEKKRQLEMEVMETIIGIYCRGHHHANRCAASESEPSLCPDCRRLLTYARSRIATCPRMDVKSFCSACPVHCYSHEMREKVREVMRWSGPRMLLHHPLMTLHHMWIDYRSRRCEKKEQHS
;
A
#
# COMPACT_ATOMS: atom_id res chain seq x y z
N MET A 1 6.40 13.07 13.89
CA MET A 1 6.59 11.63 13.61
C MET A 1 7.97 11.49 13.02
N ASP A 2 8.80 10.61 13.60
CA ASP A 2 10.12 10.31 13.05
C ASP A 2 9.96 9.65 11.66
N THR A 3 10.79 10.05 10.70
CA THR A 3 10.74 9.58 9.31
C THR A 3 10.89 8.07 9.25
N GLU A 4 11.71 7.48 10.12
CA GLU A 4 11.94 6.04 10.15
C GLU A 4 10.72 5.27 10.65
N LYS A 5 10.06 5.76 11.70
CA LYS A 5 8.80 5.18 12.20
C LYS A 5 7.71 5.20 11.12
N LYS A 6 7.70 6.24 10.30
CA LYS A 6 6.77 6.34 9.17
C LYS A 6 7.07 5.33 8.07
N ARG A 7 8.36 5.05 7.78
CA ARG A 7 8.75 3.97 6.86
C ARG A 7 8.22 2.62 7.36
N GLN A 8 8.44 2.32 8.64
CA GLN A 8 8.00 1.07 9.26
C GLN A 8 6.48 0.91 9.18
N LEU A 9 5.73 1.94 9.56
CA LEU A 9 4.27 1.95 9.44
C LEU A 9 3.80 1.70 8.00
N GLU A 10 4.40 2.36 7.00
CA GLU A 10 4.02 2.10 5.60
C GLU A 10 4.35 0.66 5.16
N MET A 11 5.46 0.08 5.62
CA MET A 11 5.81 -1.32 5.33
C MET A 11 4.82 -2.30 5.96
N GLU A 12 4.45 -2.10 7.22
CA GLU A 12 3.47 -2.92 7.94
C GLU A 12 2.08 -2.85 7.29
N VAL A 13 1.68 -1.65 6.84
CA VAL A 13 0.42 -1.48 6.09
C VAL A 13 0.45 -2.27 4.80
N MET A 14 1.53 -2.18 4.02
CA MET A 14 1.67 -2.96 2.78
C MET A 14 1.59 -4.46 3.03
N GLU A 15 2.25 -4.94 4.08
CA GLU A 15 2.20 -6.33 4.49
C GLU A 15 0.78 -6.77 4.86
N THR A 16 0.08 -5.96 5.65
CA THR A 16 -1.29 -6.24 6.08
C THR A 16 -2.26 -6.31 4.90
N ILE A 17 -2.25 -5.31 4.01
CA ILE A 17 -3.18 -5.28 2.88
C ILE A 17 -2.90 -6.40 1.87
N ILE A 18 -1.63 -6.74 1.63
CA ILE A 18 -1.24 -7.81 0.71
C ILE A 18 -1.60 -9.17 1.33
N GLY A 19 -1.41 -9.33 2.64
CA GLY A 19 -1.84 -10.52 3.38
C GLY A 19 -3.34 -10.72 3.38
N ILE A 20 -4.14 -9.65 3.49
CA ILE A 20 -5.60 -9.71 3.35
C ILE A 20 -5.99 -10.15 1.94
N TYR A 21 -5.38 -9.55 0.91
CA TYR A 21 -5.65 -9.87 -0.50
C TYR A 21 -5.33 -11.34 -0.81
N CYS A 22 -4.13 -11.79 -0.42
CA CYS A 22 -3.67 -13.14 -0.69
C CYS A 22 -4.53 -14.22 -0.01
N ARG A 23 -5.03 -13.93 1.20
CA ARG A 23 -5.94 -14.83 1.91
C ARG A 23 -7.31 -14.89 1.24
N GLY A 24 -7.85 -13.73 0.87
CA GLY A 24 -9.18 -13.58 0.30
C GLY A 24 -9.35 -14.08 -1.13
N HIS A 25 -8.30 -14.03 -1.95
CA HIS A 25 -8.31 -14.57 -3.31
C HIS A 25 -7.99 -16.08 -3.37
N HIS A 26 -7.85 -16.75 -2.22
CA HIS A 26 -7.64 -18.20 -2.13
C HIS A 26 -6.52 -18.74 -3.05
N HIS A 27 -5.42 -18.00 -3.21
CA HIS A 27 -4.33 -18.42 -4.08
C HIS A 27 -3.81 -19.82 -3.70
N ALA A 28 -3.85 -20.74 -4.67
CA ALA A 28 -3.18 -22.02 -4.56
C ALA A 28 -1.66 -21.77 -4.44
N ASN A 29 -0.95 -22.54 -3.60
CA ASN A 29 0.49 -22.41 -3.34
C ASN A 29 0.93 -21.29 -2.40
N ARG A 30 0.15 -20.99 -1.35
CA ARG A 30 0.67 -20.21 -0.22
C ARG A 30 1.69 -21.05 0.54
N CYS A 31 2.91 -20.53 0.72
CA CYS A 31 3.90 -21.18 1.58
C CYS A 31 3.49 -21.03 3.05
N ALA A 32 3.85 -21.99 3.90
CA ALA A 32 3.64 -21.86 5.34
C ALA A 32 4.27 -20.56 5.86
N ALA A 33 3.58 -19.86 6.76
CA ALA A 33 4.16 -18.72 7.44
C ALA A 33 5.40 -19.21 8.21
N SER A 34 6.55 -18.58 8.00
CA SER A 34 7.69 -18.75 8.90
C SER A 34 7.56 -17.75 10.05
N GLU A 35 8.28 -17.97 11.15
CA GLU A 35 8.28 -17.02 12.27
C GLU A 35 8.67 -15.59 11.87
N SER A 36 9.37 -15.45 10.74
CA SER A 36 9.85 -14.18 10.19
C SER A 36 9.04 -13.62 9.02
N GLU A 37 8.12 -14.38 8.40
CA GLU A 37 7.43 -13.92 7.19
C GLU A 37 5.98 -14.43 7.02
N PRO A 38 5.10 -13.57 6.47
CA PRO A 38 3.69 -13.90 6.27
C PRO A 38 3.50 -15.00 5.21
N SER A 39 2.49 -15.85 5.43
CA SER A 39 2.04 -16.86 4.46
C SER A 39 1.42 -16.18 3.23
N LEU A 40 2.25 -15.95 2.21
CA LEU A 40 1.88 -15.34 0.94
C LEU A 40 2.20 -16.30 -0.21
N CYS A 41 1.42 -16.22 -1.29
CA CYS A 41 1.78 -16.86 -2.55
C CYS A 41 3.00 -16.15 -3.19
N PRO A 42 3.67 -16.77 -4.17
CA PRO A 42 4.84 -16.20 -4.84
C PRO A 42 4.58 -14.80 -5.44
N ASP A 43 3.40 -14.55 -6.01
CA ASP A 43 3.04 -13.26 -6.59
C ASP A 43 2.91 -12.16 -5.53
N CYS A 44 2.15 -12.43 -4.46
CA CYS A 44 1.97 -11.48 -3.37
C CYS A 44 3.29 -11.20 -2.64
N ARG A 45 4.16 -12.20 -2.52
CA ARG A 45 5.51 -12.06 -1.98
C ARG A 45 6.37 -11.13 -2.85
N ARG A 46 6.39 -11.34 -4.18
CA ARG A 46 7.07 -10.44 -5.12
C ARG A 46 6.60 -9.01 -4.99
N LEU A 47 5.28 -8.80 -4.88
CA LEU A 47 4.69 -7.48 -4.71
C LEU A 47 5.13 -6.81 -3.39
N LEU A 48 5.13 -7.57 -2.28
CA LEU A 48 5.55 -7.07 -0.97
C LEU A 48 7.04 -6.72 -0.95
N THR A 49 7.91 -7.58 -1.48
CA THR A 49 9.35 -7.31 -1.58
C THR A 49 9.62 -6.06 -2.42
N TYR A 50 8.92 -5.91 -3.55
CA TYR A 50 9.01 -4.71 -4.38
C TYR A 50 8.60 -3.46 -3.59
N ALA A 51 7.44 -3.49 -2.93
CA ALA A 51 6.95 -2.37 -2.13
C ALA A 51 7.92 -1.97 -1.01
N ARG A 52 8.45 -2.94 -0.25
CA ARG A 52 9.45 -2.72 0.82
C ARG A 52 10.69 -2.01 0.27
N SER A 53 11.23 -2.46 -0.86
CA SER A 53 12.40 -1.84 -1.51
C SER A 53 12.15 -0.36 -1.87
N ARG A 54 10.97 -0.03 -2.41
CA ARG A 54 10.60 1.35 -2.77
C ARG A 54 10.37 2.23 -1.53
N ILE A 55 9.80 1.68 -0.47
CA ILE A 55 9.56 2.41 0.80
C ILE A 55 10.90 2.71 1.48
N ALA A 56 11.82 1.75 1.53
CA ALA A 56 13.15 1.93 2.12
C ALA A 56 13.95 3.05 1.44
N THR A 57 13.88 3.12 0.10
CA THR A 57 14.66 4.09 -0.71
C THR A 57 13.93 5.41 -0.97
N CYS A 58 12.72 5.60 -0.44
CA CYS A 58 11.93 6.80 -0.75
C CYS A 58 12.60 8.09 -0.19
N PRO A 59 12.93 9.09 -1.03
CA PRO A 59 13.59 10.31 -0.58
C PRO A 59 12.63 11.34 0.03
N ARG A 60 11.31 11.16 -0.13
CA ARG A 60 10.26 12.11 0.27
C ARG A 60 9.34 11.57 1.37
N MET A 61 9.87 10.69 2.22
CA MET A 61 9.06 10.01 3.23
C MET A 61 8.53 10.98 4.29
N ASP A 62 9.31 12.00 4.61
CA ASP A 62 8.96 13.10 5.52
C ASP A 62 7.76 13.91 5.02
N VAL A 63 7.79 14.35 3.75
CA VAL A 63 6.79 15.26 3.16
C VAL A 63 5.54 14.56 2.63
N LYS A 64 5.63 13.32 2.13
CA LYS A 64 4.47 12.64 1.53
C LYS A 64 3.55 12.06 2.60
N SER A 65 2.24 12.21 2.49
CA SER A 65 1.31 11.59 3.44
C SER A 65 1.13 10.09 3.19
N PHE A 66 0.98 9.68 1.93
CA PHE A 66 0.86 8.29 1.50
C PHE A 66 1.51 8.07 0.13
N CYS A 67 1.78 6.80 -0.21
CA CYS A 67 2.27 6.43 -1.54
C CYS A 67 1.28 6.75 -2.68
N SER A 68 -0.04 6.71 -2.44
CA SER A 68 -1.04 7.00 -3.48
C SER A 68 -1.12 8.49 -3.85
N ALA A 69 -0.92 9.37 -2.86
CA ALA A 69 -0.92 10.83 -3.03
C ALA A 69 0.46 11.40 -3.38
N CYS A 70 1.43 10.54 -3.69
CA CYS A 70 2.79 10.95 -4.01
C CYS A 70 2.84 11.50 -5.44
N PRO A 71 3.34 12.74 -5.66
CA PRO A 71 3.35 13.36 -6.98
C PRO A 71 4.31 12.68 -7.97
N VAL A 72 5.33 11.95 -7.48
CA VAL A 72 6.22 11.18 -8.36
C VAL A 72 5.87 9.71 -8.34
N HIS A 73 5.65 9.22 -9.54
CA HIS A 73 5.38 7.85 -9.88
C HIS A 73 6.62 6.95 -9.74
N CYS A 74 6.88 6.45 -8.54
CA CYS A 74 8.01 5.56 -8.27
C CYS A 74 7.72 4.08 -8.60
N TYR A 75 6.47 3.66 -8.81
CA TYR A 75 6.15 2.25 -9.13
C TYR A 75 6.12 2.05 -10.65
N SER A 76 6.60 0.91 -11.14
CA SER A 76 6.37 0.53 -12.54
C SER A 76 4.87 0.44 -12.83
N HIS A 77 4.48 0.61 -14.09
CA HIS A 77 3.07 0.60 -14.48
C HIS A 77 2.37 -0.70 -14.03
N GLU A 78 2.98 -1.85 -14.34
CA GLU A 78 2.47 -3.17 -13.97
C GLU A 78 2.33 -3.35 -12.44
N MET A 79 3.35 -2.96 -11.66
CA MET A 79 3.28 -3.08 -10.19
C MET A 79 2.27 -2.12 -9.58
N ARG A 80 2.06 -0.95 -10.19
CA ARG A 80 1.07 0.03 -9.75
C ARG A 80 -0.35 -0.49 -9.94
N GLU A 81 -0.62 -1.17 -11.05
CA GLU A 81 -1.92 -1.79 -11.29
C GLU A 81 -2.21 -2.89 -10.27
N LYS A 82 -1.22 -3.75 -9.98
CA LYS A 82 -1.31 -4.77 -8.93
C LYS A 82 -1.58 -4.16 -7.55
N VAL A 83 -0.85 -3.12 -7.16
CA VAL A 83 -1.10 -2.43 -5.88
C VAL A 83 -2.48 -1.76 -5.86
N ARG A 84 -2.93 -1.18 -6.97
CA ARG A 84 -4.28 -0.60 -7.07
C ARG A 84 -5.35 -1.68 -6.90
N GLU A 85 -5.16 -2.86 -7.46
CA GLU A 85 -6.07 -3.99 -7.28
C GLU A 85 -6.12 -4.45 -5.82
N VAL A 86 -4.95 -4.64 -5.19
CA VAL A 86 -4.83 -4.98 -3.77
C VAL A 86 -5.52 -3.91 -2.91
N MET A 87 -5.27 -2.62 -3.15
CA MET A 87 -5.91 -1.54 -2.40
C MET A 87 -7.42 -1.50 -2.61
N ARG A 88 -7.91 -1.77 -3.83
CA ARG A 88 -9.35 -1.79 -4.13
C ARG A 88 -10.08 -2.92 -3.40
N TRP A 89 -9.42 -4.06 -3.26
CA TRP A 89 -10.00 -5.23 -2.60
C TRP A 89 -9.80 -5.22 -1.09
N SER A 90 -8.57 -4.98 -0.63
CA SER A 90 -8.20 -5.00 0.79
C SER A 90 -8.51 -3.70 1.51
N GLY A 91 -8.60 -2.56 0.82
CA GLY A 91 -8.81 -1.25 1.44
C GLY A 91 -10.06 -1.17 2.33
N PRO A 92 -11.26 -1.50 1.84
CA PRO A 92 -12.48 -1.54 2.66
C PRO A 92 -12.40 -2.54 3.83
N ARG A 93 -11.63 -3.62 3.65
CA ARG A 93 -11.45 -4.69 4.65
C ARG A 93 -10.40 -4.32 5.71
N MET A 94 -9.46 -3.44 5.38
CA MET A 94 -8.48 -2.89 6.31
C MET A 94 -9.16 -1.98 7.36
N LEU A 95 -10.35 -1.45 7.08
CA LEU A 95 -11.16 -0.67 8.04
C LEU A 95 -11.44 -1.45 9.33
N LEU A 96 -11.55 -2.79 9.25
CA LEU A 96 -11.78 -3.66 10.40
C LEU A 96 -10.55 -3.83 11.31
N HIS A 97 -9.35 -3.59 10.78
CA HIS A 97 -8.09 -3.74 11.51
C HIS A 97 -7.50 -2.38 11.92
N HIS A 98 -7.50 -1.41 11.01
CA HIS A 98 -6.97 -0.06 11.24
C HIS A 98 -7.97 1.01 10.73
N PRO A 99 -9.06 1.26 11.49
CA PRO A 99 -10.14 2.15 11.04
C PRO A 99 -9.66 3.59 10.81
N LEU A 100 -8.89 4.15 11.75
CA LEU A 100 -8.40 5.53 11.67
C LEU A 100 -7.44 5.75 10.49
N MET A 101 -6.53 4.79 10.23
CA MET A 101 -5.57 4.89 9.14
C MET A 101 -6.24 4.76 7.77
N THR A 102 -7.24 3.88 7.67
CA THR A 102 -8.03 3.71 6.44
C THR A 102 -8.85 4.97 6.14
N LEU A 103 -9.50 5.56 7.15
CA LEU A 103 -10.25 6.81 6.98
C LEU A 103 -9.34 7.99 6.61
N HIS A 104 -8.17 8.12 7.24
CA HIS A 104 -7.18 9.13 6.88
C HIS A 104 -6.67 8.96 5.44
N HIS A 105 -6.37 7.72 5.03
CA HIS A 105 -5.99 7.40 3.65
C HIS A 105 -7.11 7.72 2.67
N MET A 106 -8.36 7.39 2.99
CA MET A 106 -9.51 7.65 2.14
C MET A 106 -9.78 9.15 1.98
N TRP A 107 -9.62 9.94 3.05
CA TRP A 107 -9.76 11.40 3.00
C TRP A 107 -8.66 12.04 2.14
N ILE A 108 -7.40 11.64 2.31
CA ILE A 108 -6.30 12.18 1.50
C ILE A 108 -6.42 11.77 0.03
N ASP A 109 -6.80 10.53 -0.27
CA ASP A 109 -7.05 10.08 -1.64
C ASP A 109 -8.22 10.86 -2.27
N TYR A 110 -9.28 11.14 -1.50
CA TYR A 110 -10.40 11.98 -1.93
C TYR A 110 -9.96 13.43 -2.21
N ARG A 111 -9.12 14.01 -1.34
CA ARG A 111 -8.64 15.39 -1.45
C ARG A 111 -7.66 15.56 -2.63
N SER A 112 -6.78 14.59 -2.87
CA SER A 112 -5.85 14.58 -4.01
C SER A 112 -6.60 14.49 -5.35
N ARG A 113 -7.57 13.57 -5.48
CA ARG A 113 -8.45 13.48 -6.68
C ARG A 113 -9.26 14.76 -6.93
N ARG A 114 -9.66 15.47 -5.87
CA ARG A 114 -10.35 16.76 -5.99
C ARG A 114 -9.44 17.90 -6.46
N CYS A 115 -8.14 17.83 -6.17
CA CYS A 115 -7.15 18.81 -6.64
C CYS A 115 -6.85 18.59 -8.13
N GLU A 116 -6.65 17.34 -8.56
CA GLU A 116 -6.46 16.97 -9.98
C GLU A 116 -7.64 17.44 -10.86
N LYS A 117 -8.89 17.32 -10.36
CA LYS A 117 -10.08 17.82 -11.08
C LYS A 117 -10.19 19.33 -11.18
N LYS A 118 -9.57 20.10 -10.26
CA LYS A 118 -9.58 21.57 -10.31
C LYS A 118 -8.56 22.11 -11.30
N GLU A 119 -7.41 21.44 -11.44
CA GLU A 119 -6.36 21.82 -12.41
C GLU A 119 -6.76 21.51 -13.87
N GLN A 120 -7.66 20.54 -14.10
CA GLN A 120 -8.21 20.25 -15.45
C GLN A 120 -9.36 21.18 -15.88
N HIS A 121 -9.79 22.11 -15.03
CA HIS A 121 -10.93 23.01 -15.27
C HIS A 121 -10.57 24.50 -15.09
N SER A 122 -9.28 24.83 -15.04
CA SER A 122 -8.72 26.20 -15.18
C SER A 122 -7.97 26.30 -16.51
#